data_AF-A0A242E320-F1
#
_entry.id   AF-A0A242E320-F1
#
_cell.length_a   1.000
_cell.length_b   1.000
_cell.length_c   1.000
_cell.angle_alpha   90.00
_cell.angle_beta   90.00
_cell.angle_gamma   90.00
#
_symmetry.space_group_name_H-M   'P 1'
#
loop_
_entity.id
_entity.type
_entity.pdbx_description
1 polymer ?
#
loop_
_entity_poly.entity_id
_entity_poly.type
_entity_poly.pdbx_seq_one_letter_code
_entity_poly.pdbx_strand_id
1 'polypeptide(L)' 'MFSFSDVKMMFDWGCFTEEQVREFVPLCITDEEADEIINSEE' A
#
# COMPACT_ATOMS: atom_id res chain seq x y z
N MET A 1 -7.11 -5.05 11.62
CA MET A 1 -6.11 -5.48 10.62
C MET A 1 -6.42 -4.64 9.39
N PHE A 2 -5.48 -3.81 8.94
CA PHE A 2 -5.70 -3.00 7.75
C PHE A 2 -5.83 -3.93 6.54
N SER A 3 -6.74 -3.62 5.64
CA SER A 3 -6.91 -4.34 4.37
C SER A 3 -6.17 -3.60 3.26
N PHE A 4 -5.95 -4.28 2.12
CA PHE A 4 -5.40 -3.66 0.91
C PHE A 4 -6.04 -2.31 0.58
N SER A 5 -7.38 -2.24 0.62
CA SER A 5 -8.12 -1.01 0.31
C SER A 5 -7.85 0.12 1.31
N ASP A 6 -7.61 -0.20 2.58
CA ASP A 6 -7.26 0.82 3.58
C ASP A 6 -5.87 1.39 3.32
N VAL A 7 -4.88 0.52 3.03
CA VAL A 7 -3.51 0.94 2.73
C VAL A 7 -3.48 1.75 1.43
N LYS A 8 -4.20 1.30 0.39
CA LYS A 8 -4.34 2.03 -0.87
C LYS A 8 -4.96 3.41 -0.68
N MET A 9 -6.09 3.51 0.04
CA MET A 9 -6.76 4.79 0.26
C MET A 9 -5.87 5.79 1.02
N MET A 10 -5.11 5.30 2.00
CA MET A 10 -4.17 6.12 2.75
C MET A 10 -2.96 6.54 1.91
N PHE A 11 -2.47 5.66 1.03
CA PHE A 11 -1.42 6.00 0.05
C PHE A 11 -1.91 7.03 -0.97
N ASP A 12 -3.11 6.85 -1.53
CA ASP A 12 -3.75 7.79 -2.46
C ASP A 12 -4.02 9.17 -1.81
N TRP A 13 -4.24 9.20 -0.49
CA TRP A 13 -4.33 10.44 0.29
C TRP A 13 -2.97 11.07 0.63
N GLY A 14 -1.86 10.45 0.25
CA GLY A 14 -0.50 10.90 0.58
C GLY A 14 -0.16 10.74 2.07
N CYS A 15 -0.89 9.89 2.80
CA CYS A 15 -0.60 9.60 4.21
C CYS A 15 0.57 8.61 4.36
N PHE A 16 0.88 7.84 3.32
CA PHE A 16 1.99 6.91 3.29
C PHE A 16 2.90 7.15 2.08
N THR A 17 4.20 6.96 2.28
CA THR A 17 5.18 6.86 1.20
C THR A 17 5.27 5.42 0.69
N GLU A 18 5.89 5.22 -0.47
CA GLU A 18 6.10 3.88 -1.05
C GLU A 18 6.86 2.95 -0.10
N GLU A 19 7.85 3.49 0.63
CA GLU A 19 8.60 2.76 1.65
C GLU A 19 7.70 2.31 2.80
N GLN A 20 6.78 3.18 3.25
CA GLN A 20 5.84 2.84 4.31
C GLN A 20 4.81 1.80 3.86
N VAL A 21 4.38 1.82 2.59
CA VAL A 21 3.52 0.77 2.02
C VAL A 21 4.22 -0.59 2.08
N ARG A 22 5.52 -0.65 1.80
CA ARG A 22 6.30 -1.90 1.89
C ARG A 22 6.47 -2.43 3.30
N GLU A 23 6.41 -1.59 4.34
CA GLU A 23 6.40 -2.05 5.73
C GLU A 23 5.13 -2.85 6.09
N PHE A 24 4.05 -2.70 5.31
CA PHE A 24 2.85 -3.51 5.47
C PHE A 24 2.97 -4.90 4.84
N VAL A 25 4.06 -5.22 4.14
CA VAL A 25 4.35 -6.56 3.62
C VAL A 25 5.20 -7.34 4.63
N PRO A 26 4.84 -8.60 4.98
CA PRO A 26 3.62 -9.35 4.64
C PRO A 26 2.51 -9.20 5.71
N LEU A 27 2.56 -8.14 6.51
CA LEU A 27 1.72 -7.97 7.70
C LEU A 27 0.23 -7.82 7.37
N CYS A 28 -0.08 -7.01 6.37
CA CYS A 28 -1.44 -6.60 5.98
C CYS A 28 -1.68 -6.76 4.48
N ILE A 29 -0.63 -6.69 3.66
CA ILE A 29 -0.69 -6.83 2.21
C ILE A 29 0.49 -7.70 1.74
N THR A 30 0.39 -8.18 0.51
CA THR A 30 1.44 -8.93 -0.19
C THR A 30 2.37 -8.01 -0.98
N ASP A 31 3.52 -8.52 -1.40
CA ASP A 31 4.42 -7.80 -2.31
C ASP A 31 3.69 -7.35 -3.60
N GLU A 32 2.84 -8.22 -4.17
CA GLU A 32 2.06 -7.91 -5.38
C GLU A 32 1.07 -6.75 -5.15
N GLU A 33 0.38 -6.77 -4.01
CA GLU A 33 -0.53 -5.71 -3.60
C GLU A 33 0.20 -4.39 -3.30
N ALA A 34 1.38 -4.44 -2.70
CA ALA A 34 2.20 -3.25 -2.48
C ALA A 34 2.66 -2.63 -3.80
N ASP A 35 3.10 -3.46 -4.75
CA ASP A 35 3.48 -3.01 -6.10
C ASP A 35 2.27 -2.44 -6.86
N GLU A 36 1.07 -3.00 -6.70
CA GLU A 36 -0.17 -2.46 -7.27
C GLU A 36 -0.49 -1.08 -6.70
N ILE A 37 -0.33 -0.87 -5.39
CA ILE A 37 -0.56 0.43 -4.74
C ILE A 37 0.43 1.48 -5.24
N ILE A 38 1.72 1.13 -5.28
CA ILE A 38 2.81 2.05 -5.64
C ILE A 38 2.81 2.38 -7.14
N ASN A 39 2.58 1.40 -8.01
CA ASN A 39 2.58 1.57 -9.46
C ASN A 39 1.17 1.84 -10.03
N SER A 40 0.18 2.22 -9.21
CA SER A 40 -1.16 2.57 -9.67
C SER A 40 -1.24 3.84 -10.55
N GLU A 41 -0.11 4.46 -10.93
CA GLU A 41 -0.10 5.62 -11.84
C GLU A 41 -0.21 5.19 -13.33
N GLU A 42 -1.46 5.04 -13.80
CA GLU A 42 -1.94 5.63 -15.08
C GLU A 42 -3.43 6.00 -14.99
#